data_AF-A0A0C1QKQ5-F1
#
_entry.id   AF-A0A0C1QKQ5-F1
#
_cell.length_a   1.000
_cell.length_b   1.000
_cell.length_c   1.000
_cell.angle_alpha   90.00
_cell.angle_beta   90.00
_cell.angle_gamma   90.00
#
_symmetry.space_group_name_H-M   'P 1'
#
loop_
_entity.id
_entity.type
_entity.pdbx_description
1 polymer ?
#
loop_
_entity_poly.entity_id
_entity_poly.type
_entity_poly.pdbx_seq_one_letter_code
_entity_poly.pdbx_strand_id
1 'polypeptide(L)'
;MRTDEIRNNVENTNEVEHPNEYICIITQDLMEEPVIAEDGYSYEKESIVRWMREHRNQSPMTRQAMDPGKLIPNRNLKDAIEVYKARIALQNTSIAEEREESSTVVSRNVYSSPKYSHIKVMRKLQNDLDVEMNAVYMGTVVEQTLVGMAGIYTNQERAIFRRNNESGHTCFKLRFASDQEYLKFITYYNTNFNGLIVDEGEFNEGYTNITINSEKLVEELSPKLGEFKKEAHNKVM
;
A
#
# COMPACT_ATOMS: atom_id res chain seq x y z
N MET A 1 18.60 47.27 20.04
CA MET A 1 17.49 47.33 19.09
C MET A 1 17.70 46.16 18.13
N ARG A 2 16.75 45.19 18.12
CA ARG A 2 16.53 44.06 17.17
C ARG A 2 17.68 43.04 17.02
N THR A 3 17.67 41.84 17.62
CA THR A 3 16.84 40.63 17.37
C THR A 3 16.56 40.34 15.90
N ASP A 4 17.26 39.34 15.36
CA ASP A 4 16.71 38.45 14.33
C ASP A 4 17.13 37.01 14.68
N GLU A 5 16.15 36.25 15.14
CA GLU A 5 16.16 34.82 15.30
C GLU A 5 15.93 34.19 13.91
N ILE A 6 16.81 33.28 13.48
CA ILE A 6 16.43 32.28 12.48
C ILE A 6 16.72 30.91 13.06
N ARG A 7 15.61 30.23 13.34
CA ARG A 7 15.47 28.84 13.77
C ARG A 7 16.14 27.90 12.77
N ASN A 8 17.11 27.10 13.23
CA ASN A 8 17.44 25.82 12.61
C ASN A 8 16.75 24.72 13.42
N ASN A 9 15.56 24.32 12.96
CA ASN A 9 14.84 23.17 13.47
C ASN A 9 15.01 22.00 12.50
N VAL A 10 15.74 20.98 12.96
CA VAL A 10 15.48 19.54 12.86
C VAL A 10 14.94 18.97 11.54
N GLU A 11 15.78 18.21 10.84
CA GLU A 11 15.37 16.94 10.20
C GLU A 11 16.45 15.89 10.46
N ASN A 12 16.13 14.94 11.34
CA ASN A 12 16.96 13.78 11.68
C ASN A 12 16.11 12.54 11.34
N THR A 13 16.07 12.18 10.06
CA THR A 13 15.36 11.00 9.56
C THR A 13 16.30 9.80 9.60
N ASN A 14 16.24 9.02 10.68
CA ASN A 14 16.84 7.68 10.71
C ASN A 14 15.85 6.71 10.04
N GLU A 15 15.76 6.77 8.72
CA GLU A 15 15.06 5.80 7.87
C GLU A 15 15.97 4.59 7.63
N VAL A 16 15.43 3.37 7.77
CA VAL A 16 16.14 2.17 7.34
C VAL A 16 15.99 2.07 5.82
N GLU A 17 16.93 2.65 5.10
CA GLU A 17 16.98 2.60 3.65
C GLU A 17 17.26 1.15 3.20
N HIS A 18 16.28 0.54 2.53
CA HIS A 18 16.48 -0.78 1.92
C HIS A 18 17.51 -0.68 0.77
N PRO A 19 18.33 -1.71 0.52
CA PRO A 19 19.18 -1.72 -0.66
C PRO A 19 18.37 -1.54 -1.94
N ASN A 20 18.73 -0.55 -2.75
CA ASN A 20 18.01 -0.19 -3.99
C ASN A 20 17.86 -1.37 -4.95
N GLU A 21 18.81 -2.30 -4.96
CA GLU A 21 18.78 -3.54 -5.75
C GLU A 21 17.63 -4.50 -5.38
N TYR A 22 17.05 -4.37 -4.19
CA TYR A 22 15.92 -5.18 -3.74
C TYR A 22 14.57 -4.52 -4.06
N ILE A 23 14.58 -3.25 -4.45
CA ILE A 23 13.38 -2.44 -4.66
C ILE A 23 12.97 -2.51 -6.13
N CYS A 24 11.71 -2.87 -6.39
CA CYS A 24 11.15 -2.76 -7.72
C CYS A 24 10.82 -1.29 -8.01
N ILE A 25 11.35 -0.75 -9.09
CA ILE A 25 11.14 0.67 -9.45
C ILE A 25 9.69 1.02 -9.83
N ILE A 26 8.86 0.03 -10.17
CA ILE A 26 7.44 0.26 -10.51
C ILE A 26 6.62 0.37 -9.22
N THR A 27 6.85 -0.53 -8.26
CA THR A 27 6.11 -0.56 -6.99
C THR A 27 6.72 0.33 -5.91
N GLN A 28 8.01 0.67 -6.05
CA GLN A 28 8.84 1.28 -5.01
C GLN A 28 8.85 0.45 -3.71
N ASP A 29 8.75 -0.89 -3.82
CA ASP A 29 8.72 -1.84 -2.69
C ASP A 29 9.74 -2.98 -2.89
N LEU A 30 10.11 -3.66 -1.80
CA LEU A 30 10.90 -4.90 -1.84
C LEU A 30 10.20 -5.94 -2.72
N MET A 31 10.93 -6.49 -3.69
CA MET A 31 10.41 -7.55 -4.56
C MET A 31 10.09 -8.82 -3.75
N GLU A 32 8.96 -9.45 -4.04
CA GLU A 32 8.60 -10.79 -3.55
C GLU A 32 8.78 -11.84 -4.64
N GLU A 33 8.43 -11.50 -5.88
CA GLU A 33 8.64 -12.35 -7.05
C GLU A 33 9.47 -11.60 -8.10
N PRO A 34 10.77 -11.36 -7.83
CA PRO A 34 11.62 -10.65 -8.78
C PRO A 34 11.75 -11.44 -10.08
N VAL A 35 11.55 -10.75 -11.21
CA VAL A 35 11.81 -11.24 -12.57
C VAL A 35 12.76 -10.29 -13.29
N ILE A 36 13.67 -10.85 -14.07
CA ILE A 36 14.56 -10.10 -14.96
C ILE A 36 13.86 -9.92 -16.31
N ALA A 37 13.85 -8.69 -16.83
CA ALA A 37 13.40 -8.39 -18.18
C ALA A 37 14.59 -8.27 -19.16
N GLU A 38 14.31 -8.15 -20.46
CA GLU A 38 15.35 -8.09 -21.51
C GLU A 38 16.30 -6.89 -21.40
N ASP A 39 15.85 -5.84 -20.71
CA ASP A 39 16.68 -4.66 -20.41
C ASP A 39 17.70 -4.90 -19.28
N GLY A 40 17.69 -6.09 -18.67
CA GLY A 40 18.60 -6.51 -17.61
C GLY A 40 18.19 -6.06 -16.21
N TYR A 41 17.05 -5.37 -16.06
CA TYR A 41 16.56 -4.93 -14.75
C TYR A 41 15.63 -5.97 -14.13
N SER A 42 15.59 -5.97 -12.79
CA SER A 42 14.66 -6.80 -12.02
C SER A 42 13.43 -6.00 -11.60
N TYR A 43 12.27 -6.63 -11.71
CA TYR A 43 10.98 -6.05 -11.37
C TYR A 43 10.15 -7.04 -10.56
N GLU A 44 9.19 -6.51 -9.80
CA GLU A 44 8.09 -7.32 -9.28
C GLU A 44 7.27 -7.85 -10.46
N LYS A 45 7.11 -9.18 -10.54
CA LYS A 45 6.54 -9.90 -11.69
C LYS A 45 5.19 -9.34 -12.14
N GLU A 46 4.27 -9.17 -11.19
CA GLU A 46 2.92 -8.72 -11.51
C GLU A 46 2.94 -7.27 -12.04
N SER A 47 3.83 -6.44 -11.50
CA SER A 47 3.94 -5.03 -11.86
C SER A 47 4.51 -4.82 -13.26
N ILE A 48 5.54 -5.56 -13.63
CA ILE A 48 6.12 -5.46 -14.99
C ILE A 48 5.17 -6.04 -16.05
N VAL A 49 4.49 -7.15 -15.76
CA VAL A 49 3.50 -7.73 -16.69
C VAL A 49 2.38 -6.73 -17.00
N ARG A 50 1.88 -6.02 -15.98
CA ARG A 50 0.88 -4.98 -16.17
C ARG A 50 1.43 -3.78 -16.95
N TRP A 51 2.61 -3.28 -16.56
CA TRP A 51 3.25 -2.16 -17.24
C TRP A 51 3.36 -2.42 -18.75
N MET A 52 3.79 -3.61 -19.13
CA MET A 52 3.90 -4.02 -20.53
C MET A 52 2.55 -4.03 -21.25
N ARG A 53 1.47 -4.50 -20.60
CA ARG A 53 0.11 -4.45 -21.18
C ARG A 53 -0.36 -3.01 -21.45
N GLU A 54 -0.06 -2.08 -20.55
CA GLU A 54 -0.51 -0.69 -20.62
C GLU A 54 0.36 0.17 -21.54
N HIS A 55 1.67 -0.14 -21.63
CA HIS A 55 2.68 0.69 -22.29
C HIS A 55 3.25 0.03 -23.54
N ARG A 56 2.43 -0.72 -24.29
CA ARG A 56 2.80 -1.35 -25.58
C ARG A 56 4.10 -2.18 -25.48
N ASN A 57 4.24 -2.92 -24.40
CA ASN A 57 5.37 -3.76 -24.06
C ASN A 57 6.71 -3.00 -23.97
N GLN A 58 6.73 -1.77 -23.48
CA GLN A 58 7.97 -1.01 -23.28
C GLN A 58 8.59 -1.23 -21.90
N SER A 59 9.92 -1.12 -21.81
CA SER A 59 10.66 -1.06 -20.55
C SER A 59 10.29 0.18 -19.73
N PRO A 60 10.05 0.04 -18.42
CA PRO A 60 9.92 1.19 -17.53
C PRO A 60 11.23 2.00 -17.43
N MET A 61 12.39 1.36 -17.60
CA MET A 61 13.71 2.00 -17.48
C MET A 61 14.17 2.65 -18.78
N THR A 62 14.19 1.87 -19.85
CA THR A 62 14.82 2.27 -21.12
C THR A 62 13.80 2.75 -22.14
N ARG A 63 12.51 2.51 -21.91
CA ARG A 63 11.39 2.74 -22.85
C ARG A 63 11.51 1.98 -24.17
N GLN A 64 12.46 1.04 -24.26
CA GLN A 64 12.61 0.16 -25.42
C GLN A 64 11.57 -0.95 -25.38
N ALA A 65 11.18 -1.48 -26.53
CA ALA A 65 10.27 -2.61 -26.61
C ALA A 65 10.90 -3.86 -25.98
N MET A 66 10.09 -4.64 -25.27
CA MET A 66 10.45 -5.90 -24.62
C MET A 66 9.34 -6.94 -24.88
N ASP A 67 9.67 -8.21 -24.76
CA ASP A 67 8.74 -9.33 -24.90
C ASP A 67 8.27 -9.84 -23.53
N PRO A 68 6.95 -9.80 -23.21
CA PRO A 68 6.43 -10.35 -21.96
C PRO A 68 6.78 -11.84 -21.75
N GLY A 69 6.96 -12.59 -22.84
CA GLY A 69 7.34 -14.00 -22.81
C GLY A 69 8.78 -14.27 -22.40
N LYS A 70 9.62 -13.22 -22.29
CA LYS A 70 11.04 -13.33 -21.92
C LYS A 70 11.33 -12.85 -20.50
N LEU A 71 10.32 -12.65 -19.67
CA LEU A 71 10.50 -12.42 -18.24
C LEU A 71 11.03 -13.69 -17.58
N ILE A 72 12.21 -13.62 -16.97
CA ILE A 72 12.88 -14.76 -16.34
C ILE A 72 12.85 -14.60 -14.82
N PRO A 73 12.36 -15.58 -14.03
CA PRO A 73 12.42 -15.51 -12.58
C PRO A 73 13.85 -15.32 -12.04
N ASN A 74 14.07 -14.28 -11.23
CA ASN A 74 15.35 -13.99 -10.60
C ASN A 74 15.45 -14.69 -9.23
N ARG A 75 15.69 -16.00 -9.24
CA ARG A 75 15.75 -16.81 -8.00
C ARG A 75 16.83 -16.34 -7.03
N ASN A 76 18.01 -15.96 -7.55
CA ASN A 76 19.11 -15.47 -6.72
C ASN A 76 18.73 -14.19 -5.96
N LEU A 77 18.07 -13.24 -6.64
CA LEU A 77 17.61 -12.01 -6.00
C LEU A 77 16.50 -12.29 -4.98
N LYS A 78 15.60 -13.22 -5.29
CA LYS A 78 14.56 -13.65 -4.36
C LYS A 78 15.17 -14.19 -3.06
N ASP A 79 16.11 -15.14 -3.17
CA ASP A 79 16.79 -15.75 -2.03
C ASP A 79 17.56 -14.69 -1.22
N ALA A 80 18.25 -13.76 -1.89
CA ALA A 80 18.95 -12.65 -1.23
C ALA A 80 18.00 -11.74 -0.44
N ILE A 81 16.84 -11.39 -1.02
CA ILE A 81 15.81 -10.58 -0.35
C ILE A 81 15.22 -11.33 0.85
N GLU A 82 15.00 -12.65 0.75
CA GLU A 82 14.49 -13.46 1.86
C GLU A 82 15.49 -13.52 3.03
N VAL A 83 16.79 -13.72 2.74
CA VAL A 83 17.85 -13.65 3.75
C VAL A 83 17.93 -12.26 4.38
N TYR A 84 17.83 -11.21 3.58
CA TYR A 84 17.79 -9.83 4.05
C TYR A 84 16.61 -9.59 5.01
N LYS A 85 15.40 -10.01 4.62
CA LYS A 85 14.18 -9.92 5.44
C LYS A 85 14.34 -10.64 6.78
N ALA A 86 14.94 -11.84 6.77
CA ALA A 86 15.22 -12.58 8.01
C ALA A 86 16.24 -11.85 8.91
N ARG A 87 17.29 -11.27 8.33
CA ARG A 87 18.34 -10.55 9.06
C ARG A 87 17.80 -9.31 9.77
N ILE A 88 16.98 -8.51 9.08
CA ILE A 88 16.36 -7.32 9.69
C ILE A 88 15.35 -7.71 10.78
N ALA A 89 14.61 -8.81 10.60
CA ALA A 89 13.70 -9.32 11.61
C ALA A 89 14.44 -9.75 12.89
N LEU A 90 15.58 -10.44 12.76
CA LEU A 90 16.41 -10.86 13.89
C LEU A 90 17.06 -9.68 14.63
N GLN A 91 17.51 -8.66 13.89
CA GLN A 91 18.03 -7.43 14.50
C GLN A 91 16.94 -6.71 15.32
N ASN A 92 15.70 -6.74 14.85
CA ASN A 92 14.57 -6.15 15.58
C ASN A 92 14.20 -6.96 16.84
N THR A 93 14.40 -8.29 16.84
CA THR A 93 14.11 -9.14 18.01
C THR A 93 15.19 -9.10 19.09
N SER A 94 16.48 -9.07 18.73
CA SER A 94 17.56 -9.00 19.73
C SER A 94 17.60 -7.65 20.46
N ILE A 95 17.06 -6.59 19.86
CA ILE A 95 16.87 -5.27 20.49
C ILE A 95 15.72 -5.29 21.53
N ALA A 96 14.77 -6.23 21.42
CA ALA A 96 13.64 -6.34 22.35
C ALA A 96 14.01 -7.08 23.65
N GLU A 97 14.94 -8.04 23.58
CA GLU A 97 15.32 -8.89 24.73
C GLU A 97 16.31 -8.21 25.69
N GLU A 98 17.12 -7.26 25.24
CA GLU A 98 18.05 -6.50 26.11
C GLU A 98 17.39 -5.31 26.86
N ARG A 99 16.07 -5.08 26.69
CA ARG A 99 15.37 -3.87 27.18
C ARG A 99 14.50 -4.07 28.43
N GLU A 100 14.45 -5.25 29.03
CA GLU A 100 13.68 -5.46 30.27
C GLU A 100 14.39 -4.98 31.56
N GLU A 101 15.69 -4.66 31.55
CA GLU A 101 16.44 -4.36 32.78
C GLU A 101 16.80 -2.89 33.08
N SER A 102 16.45 -1.90 32.26
CA SER A 102 16.78 -0.50 32.61
C SER A 102 15.67 0.49 32.31
N SER A 103 14.83 0.72 33.32
CA SER A 103 13.87 1.81 33.38
C SER A 103 14.59 3.16 33.42
N THR A 104 14.42 4.01 32.41
CA THR A 104 14.18 5.47 32.55
C THR A 104 13.86 6.09 31.18
N VAL A 105 12.93 7.04 31.22
CA VAL A 105 12.15 7.61 30.12
C VAL A 105 12.99 8.34 29.07
N VAL A 106 12.99 7.84 27.83
CA VAL A 106 12.83 8.63 26.58
C VAL A 106 12.19 7.70 25.53
N SER A 107 10.92 7.97 25.19
CA SER A 107 10.19 7.24 24.15
C SER A 107 10.88 7.37 22.79
N ARG A 108 11.39 6.26 22.23
CA ARG A 108 11.75 6.17 20.81
C ARG A 108 10.85 5.13 20.14
N ASN A 109 10.15 5.60 19.11
CA ASN A 109 9.27 4.82 18.25
C ASN A 109 9.98 3.56 17.74
N VAL A 110 9.39 2.41 18.07
CA VAL A 110 9.74 1.12 17.50
C VAL A 110 9.07 1.04 16.13
N TYR A 111 9.82 1.27 15.04
CA TYR A 111 9.32 0.94 13.70
C TYR A 111 9.30 -0.59 13.59
N SER A 112 8.16 -1.21 13.90
CA SER A 112 7.89 -2.58 13.49
C SER A 112 7.73 -2.57 11.97
N SER A 113 8.52 -3.38 11.25
CA SER A 113 8.33 -3.58 9.82
C SER A 113 6.85 -3.92 9.55
N PRO A 114 6.18 -3.29 8.59
CA PRO A 114 4.76 -3.53 8.36
C PRO A 114 4.47 -5.02 8.11
N LYS A 115 3.47 -5.56 8.81
CA LYS A 115 3.10 -6.99 8.78
C LYS A 115 2.73 -7.51 7.39
N TYR A 116 2.08 -6.68 6.58
CA TYR A 116 1.61 -7.01 5.23
C TYR A 116 2.29 -6.14 4.19
N SER A 117 2.97 -6.77 3.22
CA SER A 117 3.48 -6.12 2.01
C SER A 117 2.34 -5.69 1.09
N HIS A 118 2.64 -4.83 0.09
CA HIS A 118 1.66 -4.38 -0.89
C HIS A 118 0.92 -5.55 -1.56
N ILE A 119 1.66 -6.54 -2.04
CA ILE A 119 1.08 -7.69 -2.75
C ILE A 119 0.23 -8.58 -1.82
N LYS A 120 0.59 -8.71 -0.54
CA LYS A 120 -0.24 -9.42 0.43
C LYS A 120 -1.59 -8.72 0.66
N VAL A 121 -1.59 -7.39 0.71
CA VAL A 121 -2.84 -6.61 0.79
C VAL A 121 -3.68 -6.84 -0.46
N MET A 122 -3.08 -6.75 -1.66
CA MET A 122 -3.78 -6.97 -2.93
C MET A 122 -4.37 -8.38 -3.04
N ARG A 123 -3.61 -9.42 -2.69
CA ARG A 123 -4.08 -10.82 -2.68
C ARG A 123 -5.18 -11.05 -1.66
N LYS A 124 -5.13 -10.40 -0.49
CA LYS A 124 -6.23 -10.49 0.48
C LYS A 124 -7.51 -9.90 -0.10
N LEU A 125 -7.44 -8.69 -0.65
CA LEU A 125 -8.58 -8.04 -1.29
C LEU A 125 -9.12 -8.87 -2.46
N GLN A 126 -8.23 -9.44 -3.28
CA GLN A 126 -8.61 -10.33 -4.38
C GLN A 126 -9.47 -11.50 -3.90
N ASN A 127 -8.98 -12.21 -2.88
CA ASN A 127 -9.63 -13.41 -2.37
C ASN A 127 -10.95 -13.09 -1.65
N ASP A 128 -10.97 -12.04 -0.82
CA ASP A 128 -12.16 -11.70 -0.04
C ASP A 128 -13.27 -11.13 -0.91
N LEU A 129 -12.93 -10.25 -1.86
CA LEU A 129 -13.90 -9.66 -2.77
C LEU A 129 -14.28 -10.63 -3.90
N ASP A 130 -13.59 -11.76 -4.07
CA ASP A 130 -13.80 -12.72 -5.16
C ASP A 130 -13.79 -12.00 -6.52
N VAL A 131 -12.62 -11.43 -6.85
CA VAL A 131 -12.37 -10.69 -8.09
C VAL A 131 -11.05 -11.13 -8.71
N GLU A 132 -10.89 -10.86 -10.00
CA GLU A 132 -9.57 -11.01 -10.63
C GLU A 132 -8.58 -9.98 -10.07
N MET A 133 -7.31 -10.37 -9.93
CA MET A 133 -6.25 -9.49 -9.44
C MET A 133 -6.16 -8.17 -10.22
N ASN A 134 -6.45 -8.19 -11.52
CA ASN A 134 -6.50 -6.99 -12.35
C ASN A 134 -7.53 -5.97 -11.85
N ALA A 135 -8.70 -6.42 -11.39
CA ALA A 135 -9.74 -5.55 -10.85
C ALA A 135 -9.32 -4.90 -9.52
N VAL A 136 -8.52 -5.60 -8.71
CA VAL A 136 -7.93 -5.03 -7.48
C VAL A 136 -6.87 -3.98 -7.82
N TYR A 137 -5.99 -4.29 -8.78
CA TYR A 137 -4.96 -3.35 -9.24
C TYR A 137 -5.53 -2.07 -9.84
N MET A 138 -6.64 -2.17 -10.57
CA MET A 138 -7.35 -1.01 -11.09
C MET A 138 -8.04 -0.20 -10.00
N GLY A 139 -8.17 -0.73 -8.78
CA GLY A 139 -8.76 -0.05 -7.62
C GLY A 139 -10.27 0.13 -7.67
N THR A 140 -10.86 0.28 -8.86
CA THR A 140 -12.28 0.65 -9.06
C THR A 140 -13.25 -0.23 -8.29
N VAL A 141 -13.06 -1.56 -8.31
CA VAL A 141 -13.97 -2.47 -7.60
C VAL A 141 -13.80 -2.34 -6.08
N VAL A 142 -12.57 -2.19 -5.60
CA VAL A 142 -12.26 -2.03 -4.17
C VAL A 142 -12.86 -0.71 -3.67
N GLU A 143 -12.59 0.39 -4.37
CA GLU A 143 -13.07 1.73 -4.03
C GLU A 143 -14.60 1.80 -4.08
N GLN A 144 -15.22 1.23 -5.12
CA GLN A 144 -16.68 1.22 -5.24
C GLN A 144 -17.33 0.42 -4.11
N THR A 145 -16.71 -0.70 -3.71
CA THR A 145 -17.18 -1.50 -2.57
C THR A 145 -16.99 -0.73 -1.26
N LEU A 146 -15.86 -0.04 -1.10
CA LEU A 146 -15.53 0.75 0.09
C LEU A 146 -16.54 1.90 0.32
N VAL A 147 -16.85 2.68 -0.71
CA VAL A 147 -17.85 3.76 -0.59
C VAL A 147 -19.27 3.18 -0.48
N GLY A 148 -19.55 2.08 -1.20
CA GLY A 148 -20.83 1.38 -1.16
C GLY A 148 -21.20 0.89 0.25
N MET A 149 -20.22 0.38 1.00
CA MET A 149 -20.42 -0.09 2.38
C MET A 149 -20.83 1.05 3.34
N ALA A 150 -20.42 2.29 3.05
CA ALA A 150 -20.90 3.50 3.74
C ALA A 150 -22.24 4.04 3.17
N GLY A 151 -22.88 3.31 2.25
CA GLY A 151 -24.11 3.69 1.58
C GLY A 151 -23.94 4.88 0.63
N ILE A 152 -22.79 4.97 -0.05
CA ILE A 152 -22.47 5.99 -1.05
C ILE A 152 -22.35 5.31 -2.41
N TYR A 153 -22.99 5.88 -3.43
CA TYR A 153 -23.09 5.27 -4.77
C TYR A 153 -22.44 6.11 -5.87
N THR A 154 -21.71 7.17 -5.50
CA THR A 154 -20.89 7.95 -6.44
C THR A 154 -19.90 7.04 -7.14
N ASN A 155 -19.91 7.08 -8.48
CA ASN A 155 -19.05 6.24 -9.31
C ASN A 155 -17.57 6.60 -9.09
N GLN A 156 -16.76 5.61 -8.72
CA GLN A 156 -15.32 5.76 -8.50
C GLN A 156 -14.59 5.63 -9.84
N GLU A 157 -14.06 6.73 -10.37
CA GLU A 157 -13.27 6.77 -11.61
C GLU A 157 -11.86 7.28 -11.31
N ARG A 158 -10.84 6.68 -11.96
CA ARG A 158 -9.42 7.08 -11.86
C ARG A 158 -8.80 6.87 -10.46
N ALA A 159 -8.86 5.63 -10.02
CA ALA A 159 -8.20 5.12 -8.82
C ALA A 159 -6.68 5.32 -8.83
N ILE A 160 -6.12 5.66 -7.67
CA ILE A 160 -4.68 5.52 -7.39
C ILE A 160 -4.57 4.72 -6.10
N PHE A 161 -4.05 3.50 -6.20
CA PHE A 161 -3.66 2.68 -5.05
C PHE A 161 -2.18 2.95 -4.75
N ARG A 162 -1.88 3.65 -3.66
CA ARG A 162 -0.49 3.87 -3.20
C ARG A 162 -0.36 3.42 -1.75
N ARG A 163 0.41 2.37 -1.53
CA ARG A 163 0.87 1.99 -0.19
C ARG A 163 2.18 2.72 0.10
N ASN A 164 2.30 3.33 1.27
CA ASN A 164 3.59 3.79 1.75
C ASN A 164 4.23 2.65 2.57
N ASN A 165 5.42 2.22 2.15
CA ASN A 165 6.10 1.05 2.70
C ASN A 165 6.78 1.31 4.05
N GLU A 166 7.03 2.58 4.37
CA GLU A 166 7.61 3.00 5.66
C GLU A 166 6.54 3.09 6.74
N SER A 167 5.31 3.52 6.38
CA SER A 167 4.23 3.75 7.35
C SER A 167 3.30 2.55 7.54
N GLY A 168 3.29 1.57 6.61
CA GLY A 168 2.34 0.46 6.67
C GLY A 168 0.90 0.90 6.39
N HIS A 169 0.69 2.05 5.75
CA HIS A 169 -0.62 2.58 5.41
C HIS A 169 -0.91 2.47 3.91
N THR A 170 -2.20 2.31 3.58
CA THR A 170 -2.71 2.27 2.21
C THR A 170 -3.52 3.52 1.93
N CYS A 171 -3.20 4.24 0.86
CA CYS A 171 -3.91 5.44 0.44
C CYS A 171 -4.85 5.13 -0.73
N PHE A 172 -6.10 5.58 -0.60
CA PHE A 172 -7.15 5.53 -1.60
C PHE A 172 -7.51 6.94 -2.04
N LYS A 173 -7.43 7.19 -3.35
CA LYS A 173 -8.02 8.40 -3.92
C LYS A 173 -9.51 8.15 -4.17
N LEU A 174 -10.38 8.69 -3.31
CA LEU A 174 -11.82 8.48 -3.40
C LEU A 174 -12.53 9.70 -3.97
N ARG A 175 -13.62 9.45 -4.69
CA ARG A 175 -14.50 10.46 -5.26
C ARG A 175 -15.79 10.57 -4.47
N PHE A 176 -16.22 11.78 -4.18
CA PHE A 176 -17.52 12.07 -3.54
C PHE A 176 -18.27 13.14 -4.32
N ALA A 177 -19.60 13.06 -4.36
CA ALA A 177 -20.43 14.05 -5.05
C ALA A 177 -20.63 15.33 -4.23
N SER A 178 -20.39 15.29 -2.92
CA SER A 178 -20.58 16.42 -2.00
C SER A 178 -19.84 16.23 -0.68
N ASP A 179 -19.67 17.32 0.07
CA ASP A 179 -19.16 17.30 1.45
C ASP A 179 -19.99 16.37 2.35
N GLN A 180 -21.30 16.26 2.10
CA GLN A 180 -22.18 15.40 2.87
C GLN A 180 -21.85 13.91 2.67
N GLU A 181 -21.51 13.49 1.45
CA GLU A 181 -21.05 12.12 1.19
C GLU A 181 -19.68 11.86 1.81
N TYR A 182 -18.74 12.80 1.69
CA TYR A 182 -17.44 12.73 2.32
C TYR A 182 -17.56 12.56 3.85
N LEU A 183 -18.31 13.44 4.51
CA LEU A 183 -18.54 13.37 5.96
C LEU A 183 -19.25 12.09 6.37
N LYS A 184 -20.20 11.60 5.56
CA LYS A 184 -20.86 10.31 5.79
C LYS A 184 -19.86 9.15 5.75
N PHE A 185 -18.94 9.15 4.78
CA PHE A 185 -17.87 8.16 4.67
C PHE A 185 -16.98 8.15 5.92
N ILE A 186 -16.45 9.33 6.29
CA ILE A 186 -15.57 9.49 7.46
C ILE A 186 -16.29 9.03 8.74
N THR A 187 -17.51 9.50 8.96
CA THR A 187 -18.32 9.14 10.14
C THR A 187 -18.55 7.63 10.22
N TYR A 188 -18.91 7.00 9.09
CA TYR A 188 -19.18 5.57 9.05
C TYR A 188 -17.93 4.76 9.43
N TYR A 189 -16.78 5.04 8.83
CA TYR A 189 -15.57 4.25 9.08
C TYR A 189 -14.97 4.52 10.46
N ASN A 190 -14.95 5.77 10.93
CA ASN A 190 -14.49 6.08 12.29
C ASN A 190 -15.40 5.46 13.37
N THR A 191 -16.71 5.33 13.11
CA THR A 191 -17.65 4.71 14.05
C THR A 191 -17.51 3.18 14.08
N ASN A 192 -17.31 2.54 12.93
CA ASN A 192 -17.37 1.07 12.81
C ASN A 192 -15.99 0.39 12.84
N PHE A 193 -14.91 1.12 12.59
CA PHE A 193 -13.55 0.59 12.46
C PHE A 193 -12.56 1.51 13.16
N ASN A 194 -12.50 1.40 14.49
CA ASN A 194 -11.65 2.26 15.31
C ASN A 194 -10.17 2.18 14.86
N GLY A 195 -9.57 3.34 14.56
CA GLY A 195 -8.17 3.46 14.12
C GLY A 195 -7.89 2.97 12.69
N LEU A 196 -8.93 2.70 11.88
CA LEU A 196 -8.75 2.34 10.48
C LEU A 196 -8.26 3.53 9.65
N ILE A 197 -8.94 4.67 9.70
CA ILE A 197 -8.52 5.88 8.99
C ILE A 197 -7.41 6.55 9.80
N VAL A 198 -6.28 6.80 9.14
CA VAL A 198 -5.10 7.43 9.72
C VAL A 198 -4.98 8.89 9.28
N ASP A 199 -5.39 9.17 8.04
CA ASP A 199 -5.47 10.53 7.49
C ASP A 199 -6.71 10.61 6.59
N GLU A 200 -7.55 11.61 6.84
CA GLU A 200 -8.78 11.87 6.10
C GLU A 200 -8.52 12.66 4.81
N GLY A 201 -7.34 13.27 4.69
CA GLY A 201 -7.00 14.17 3.59
C GLY A 201 -7.90 15.41 3.53
N GLU A 202 -7.67 16.25 2.53
CA GLU A 202 -8.55 17.38 2.22
C GLU A 202 -9.47 17.01 1.05
N PHE A 203 -10.78 17.19 1.24
CA PHE A 203 -11.75 17.05 0.17
C PHE A 203 -11.78 18.31 -0.70
N ASN A 204 -11.37 18.16 -1.96
CA ASN A 204 -11.31 19.25 -2.93
C ASN A 204 -11.71 18.75 -4.33
N GLU A 205 -12.49 19.56 -5.06
CA GLU A 205 -12.91 19.29 -6.44
C GLU A 205 -13.55 17.89 -6.64
N GLY A 206 -14.23 17.36 -5.62
CA GLY A 206 -14.90 16.05 -5.69
C GLY A 206 -14.00 14.86 -5.37
N TYR A 207 -12.75 15.06 -4.95
CA TYR A 207 -11.83 13.99 -4.56
C TYR A 207 -11.16 14.25 -3.21
N THR A 208 -10.72 13.18 -2.56
CA THR A 208 -9.81 13.23 -1.40
C THR A 208 -8.90 12.00 -1.40
N ASN A 209 -7.78 12.08 -0.69
CA ASN A 209 -6.88 10.96 -0.45
C ASN A 209 -7.09 10.46 0.98
N ILE A 210 -7.80 9.34 1.14
CA ILE A 210 -7.99 8.69 2.44
C ILE A 210 -6.83 7.72 2.66
N THR A 211 -6.11 7.87 3.76
CA THR A 211 -5.07 6.92 4.17
C THR A 211 -5.58 6.06 5.30
N ILE A 212 -5.50 4.74 5.14
CA ILE A 212 -5.94 3.75 6.12
C ILE A 212 -4.82 2.82 6.57
N ASN A 213 -4.93 2.28 7.78
CA ASN A 213 -4.02 1.29 8.31
C ASN A 213 -4.15 -0.03 7.53
N SER A 214 -3.04 -0.53 6.95
CA SER A 214 -3.09 -1.72 6.07
C SER A 214 -3.36 -3.02 6.83
N GLU A 215 -2.95 -3.12 8.10
CA GLU A 215 -3.25 -4.28 8.94
C GLU A 215 -4.74 -4.37 9.22
N LYS A 216 -5.37 -3.26 9.65
CA LYS A 216 -6.83 -3.20 9.83
C LYS A 216 -7.59 -3.39 8.53
N LEU A 217 -7.08 -2.88 7.40
CA LEU A 217 -7.65 -3.16 6.09
C LEU A 217 -7.72 -4.68 5.83
N VAL A 218 -6.60 -5.38 6.04
CA VAL A 218 -6.49 -6.82 5.75
C VAL A 218 -7.28 -7.68 6.74
N GLU A 219 -7.24 -7.34 8.02
CA GLU A 219 -7.77 -8.18 9.10
C GLU A 219 -9.24 -7.90 9.43
N GLU A 220 -9.67 -6.64 9.40
CA GLU A 220 -10.99 -6.23 9.85
C GLU A 220 -11.94 -5.87 8.69
N LEU A 221 -11.44 -5.11 7.72
CA LEU A 221 -12.27 -4.49 6.69
C LEU A 221 -12.47 -5.40 5.46
N SER A 222 -11.40 -5.97 4.92
CA SER A 222 -11.41 -6.75 3.67
C SER A 222 -12.45 -7.89 3.69
N PRO A 223 -12.61 -8.70 4.76
CA PRO A 223 -13.65 -9.71 4.84
C PRO A 223 -15.08 -9.13 4.71
N LYS A 224 -15.34 -7.99 5.38
CA LYS A 224 -16.66 -7.33 5.37
C LYS A 224 -16.98 -6.70 4.02
N LEU A 225 -15.97 -6.20 3.30
CA LEU A 225 -16.13 -5.75 1.92
C LEU A 225 -16.57 -6.91 1.02
N GLY A 226 -15.99 -8.11 1.22
CA GLY A 226 -16.39 -9.32 0.53
C GLY A 226 -17.85 -9.73 0.80
N GLU A 227 -18.27 -9.71 2.07
CA GLU A 227 -19.66 -9.98 2.46
C GLU A 227 -20.63 -8.98 1.85
N PHE A 228 -20.35 -7.68 1.96
CA PHE A 228 -21.17 -6.63 1.38
C PHE A 228 -21.34 -6.78 -0.13
N LYS A 229 -20.25 -7.08 -0.86
CA LYS A 229 -20.30 -7.29 -2.31
C LYS A 229 -21.20 -8.47 -2.69
N LYS A 230 -21.12 -9.59 -1.95
CA LYS A 230 -21.98 -10.78 -2.17
C LYS A 230 -23.46 -10.45 -1.93
N GLU A 231 -23.77 -9.74 -0.86
CA GLU A 231 -25.15 -9.33 -0.55
C GLU A 231 -25.71 -8.36 -1.60
N ALA A 232 -24.90 -7.40 -2.06
CA ALA A 232 -25.30 -6.46 -3.10
C ALA A 232 -25.60 -7.17 -4.43
N HIS A 233 -24.82 -8.19 -4.79
CA HIS A 233 -25.04 -9.00 -5.98
C HIS A 233 -26.36 -9.78 -5.91
N ASN A 234 -26.67 -10.38 -4.75
CA ASN A 234 -27.89 -11.16 -4.54
C ASN A 234 -29.19 -10.32 -4.52
N LYS A 235 -29.10 -9.01 -4.31
CA LYS A 235 -30.28 -8.10 -4.36
C LYS A 235 -30.63 -7.64 -5.78
N VAL A 236 -29.75 -7.89 -6.75
CA VAL A 236 -29.91 -7.47 -8.15
C VAL A 236 -30.35 -8.63 -9.06
N MET A 237 -30.23 -9.88 -8.59
CA MET A 237 -30.81 -11.06 -9.23
C MET A 237 -32.20 -11.37 -8.69
#